data_AF-A0A7V9K3A2-F1
#
_entry.id   AF-A0A7V9K3A2-F1
#
_cell.length_a   1.000
_cell.length_b   1.000
_cell.length_c   1.000
_cell.angle_alpha   90.00
_cell.angle_beta   90.00
_cell.angle_gamma   90.00
#
_symmetry.space_group_name_H-M   'P 1'
#
loop_
_entity.id
_entity.type
_entity.pdbx_description
1 polymer ?
#
loop_
_entity_poly.entity_id
_entity_poly.type
_entity_poly.pdbx_seq_one_letter_code
_entity_poly.pdbx_strand_id
1 'polypeptide(L)'
;MKVAIIGGGVGGAAAALRLRQAGQEVSLYEASPQLGGLLASLKVGGEYIERYYHHVFPHEDRVQYLIDEVGLELEWLPSTMGVYRDGRVWPFDGARDLLGFKPISLPNRIRLGVASQLLVRQKHVTRHDDLPAYEWLEKASGRQAAEAMWKPLLRGKFGPAAPNVPAGWMLGRFKQRDGARKAGKGELLGYMPGGFHRLFAALDERLRKEGVDVRVDTRVESIDVENDRVTGVTVAGTHEPADKVLFAGTLPILRRLMDTDIGADHEGLGVVCMVIELEKQASP
;
A
#
# COMPACT_ATOMS: atom_id res chain seq x y z
N MET A 1 28.92 10.29 -5.53
CA MET A 1 28.64 9.26 -6.56
C MET A 1 27.38 9.69 -7.30
N LYS A 2 27.22 9.22 -8.53
CA LYS A 2 26.02 9.38 -9.37
C LYS A 2 25.07 8.23 -9.13
N VAL A 3 23.85 8.53 -8.72
CA VAL A 3 22.80 7.53 -8.47
C VAL A 3 21.63 7.79 -9.39
N ALA A 4 21.32 6.81 -10.25
CA ALA A 4 20.09 6.81 -11.04
C ALA A 4 18.98 6.11 -10.25
N ILE A 5 17.83 6.76 -10.13
CA ILE A 5 16.64 6.22 -9.48
C ILE A 5 15.57 5.98 -10.54
N ILE A 6 15.05 4.75 -10.60
CA ILE A 6 14.02 4.36 -11.57
C ILE A 6 12.70 4.18 -10.82
N GLY A 7 11.74 5.06 -11.07
CA GLY A 7 10.40 5.06 -10.47
C GLY A 7 10.18 6.23 -9.50
N GLY A 8 9.26 7.11 -9.85
CA GLY A 8 8.84 8.32 -9.11
C GLY A 8 7.68 8.10 -8.12
N GLY A 9 7.51 6.89 -7.60
CA GLY A 9 6.61 6.64 -6.47
C GLY A 9 7.16 7.18 -5.15
N VAL A 10 6.39 7.05 -4.06
CA VAL A 10 6.80 7.55 -2.72
C VAL A 10 8.18 7.04 -2.28
N GLY A 11 8.50 5.77 -2.55
CA GLY A 11 9.79 5.19 -2.21
C GLY A 11 10.95 5.80 -2.99
N GLY A 12 10.78 6.00 -4.30
CA GLY A 12 11.80 6.59 -5.16
C GLY A 12 12.01 8.07 -4.88
N ALA A 13 10.94 8.84 -4.71
CA ALA A 13 11.01 10.27 -4.35
C ALA A 13 11.65 10.47 -2.96
N ALA A 14 11.27 9.67 -1.96
CA ALA A 14 11.90 9.73 -0.65
C ALA A 14 13.38 9.32 -0.71
N ALA A 15 13.72 8.26 -1.45
CA ALA A 15 15.12 7.86 -1.62
C ALA A 15 15.96 8.93 -2.31
N ALA A 16 15.41 9.59 -3.35
CA ALA A 16 16.07 10.70 -4.04
C ALA A 16 16.41 11.84 -3.08
N LEU A 17 15.45 12.23 -2.25
CA LEU A 17 15.63 13.27 -1.24
C LEU A 17 16.75 12.89 -0.25
N ARG A 18 16.70 11.67 0.31
CA ARG A 18 17.71 11.21 1.28
C ARG A 18 19.10 11.08 0.67
N LEU A 19 19.22 10.55 -0.55
CA LEU A 19 20.49 10.43 -1.24
C LEU A 19 21.09 11.79 -1.59
N ARG A 20 20.24 12.74 -1.99
CA ARG A 20 20.66 14.12 -2.26
C ARG A 20 21.15 14.81 -1.00
N GLN A 21 20.40 14.70 0.11
CA GLN A 21 20.80 15.20 1.44
C GLN A 21 22.12 14.58 1.92
N ALA A 22 22.41 13.33 1.53
CA ALA A 22 23.68 12.65 1.77
C ALA A 22 24.81 13.04 0.78
N GLY A 23 24.62 14.12 0.01
CA GLY A 23 25.64 14.68 -0.89
C GLY A 23 25.86 13.92 -2.19
N GLN A 24 24.96 13.01 -2.57
CA GLN A 24 25.05 12.31 -3.85
C GLN A 24 24.50 13.18 -5.01
N GLU A 25 24.97 12.90 -6.23
CA GLU A 25 24.38 13.39 -7.47
C GLU A 25 23.26 12.42 -7.86
N VAL A 26 22.04 12.91 -8.03
CA VAL A 26 20.85 12.05 -8.17
C VAL A 26 20.06 12.46 -9.40
N SER A 27 19.80 11.50 -10.27
CA SER A 27 18.81 11.61 -11.36
C SER A 27 17.66 10.65 -11.07
N LEU A 28 16.42 11.15 -11.08
CA LEU A 28 15.22 10.36 -10.89
C LEU A 28 14.42 10.31 -12.19
N TYR A 29 14.14 9.11 -12.67
CA TYR A 29 13.44 8.82 -13.91
C TYR A 29 12.06 8.24 -13.59
N GLU A 30 11.00 8.90 -14.07
CA GLU A 30 9.62 8.44 -13.97
C GLU A 30 9.00 8.34 -15.36
N ALA A 31 8.42 7.18 -15.68
CA ALA A 31 7.85 6.92 -17.00
C ALA A 31 6.49 7.62 -17.23
N SER A 32 5.80 8.00 -16.17
CA SER A 32 4.53 8.75 -16.21
C SER A 32 4.79 10.26 -16.28
N PRO A 33 3.77 11.08 -16.63
CA PRO A 33 3.92 12.54 -16.69
C PRO A 33 4.15 13.23 -15.34
N GLN A 34 4.05 12.49 -14.23
CA GLN A 34 4.15 13.03 -12.88
C GLN A 34 4.62 11.96 -11.90
N LEU A 35 5.18 12.42 -10.77
CA LEU A 35 5.45 11.58 -9.61
C LEU A 35 4.12 11.11 -8.97
N GLY A 36 4.19 10.02 -8.19
CA GLY A 36 3.04 9.50 -7.45
C GLY A 36 2.98 7.98 -7.39
N GLY A 37 3.26 7.32 -8.51
CA GLY A 37 3.11 5.87 -8.64
C GLY A 37 1.71 5.43 -8.21
N LEU A 38 1.62 4.51 -7.25
CA LEU A 38 0.34 4.05 -6.71
C LEU A 38 -0.42 5.13 -5.93
N LEU A 39 0.23 6.18 -5.43
CA LEU A 39 -0.45 7.29 -4.75
C LEU A 39 -0.85 8.43 -5.71
N ALA A 40 -0.91 8.15 -7.02
CA ALA A 40 -1.37 9.13 -7.99
C ALA A 40 -2.87 9.41 -7.81
N SER A 41 -3.25 10.67 -7.97
CA SER A 41 -4.64 11.12 -7.96
C SER A 41 -5.12 11.44 -9.38
N LEU A 42 -6.43 11.39 -9.60
CA LEU A 42 -7.10 11.82 -10.83
C LEU A 42 -8.23 12.79 -10.51
N LYS A 43 -8.57 13.65 -11.47
CA LYS A 43 -9.60 14.67 -11.29
C LYS A 43 -10.97 14.12 -11.70
N VAL A 44 -11.96 14.17 -10.81
CA VAL A 44 -13.36 13.78 -11.04
C VAL A 44 -14.27 14.83 -10.42
N GLY A 45 -15.28 15.29 -11.15
CA GLY A 45 -16.24 16.28 -10.62
C GLY A 45 -15.61 17.61 -10.20
N GLY A 46 -14.39 17.93 -10.66
CA GLY A 46 -13.64 19.12 -10.23
C GLY A 46 -12.68 18.88 -9.05
N GLU A 47 -12.80 17.73 -8.38
CA GLU A 47 -12.01 17.36 -7.21
C GLU A 47 -10.93 16.33 -7.55
N TYR A 48 -9.87 16.30 -6.76
CA TYR A 48 -8.86 15.25 -6.84
C TYR A 48 -9.26 14.07 -5.95
N ILE A 49 -9.25 12.89 -6.53
CA ILE A 49 -9.45 11.63 -5.82
C ILE A 49 -8.29 10.68 -6.13
N GLU A 50 -7.98 9.79 -5.21
CA GLU A 50 -6.91 8.83 -5.43
C GLU A 50 -7.28 7.80 -6.51
N ARG A 51 -6.34 7.53 -7.42
CA ARG A 51 -6.51 6.49 -8.45
C ARG A 51 -6.67 5.11 -7.85
N TYR A 52 -6.05 4.89 -6.68
CA TYR A 52 -6.20 3.68 -5.90
C TYR A 52 -6.46 4.07 -4.43
N TYR A 53 -7.10 3.20 -3.65
CA TYR A 53 -7.49 3.52 -2.29
C TYR A 53 -6.28 3.71 -1.36
N HIS A 54 -6.22 4.85 -0.65
CA HIS A 54 -5.13 5.14 0.28
C HIS A 54 -5.61 5.85 1.54
N HIS A 55 -4.93 5.54 2.64
CA HIS A 55 -4.94 6.24 3.91
C HIS A 55 -3.61 5.98 4.61
N VAL A 56 -3.27 6.81 5.59
CA VAL A 56 -2.09 6.63 6.45
C VAL A 56 -2.54 6.14 7.82
N PHE A 57 -1.82 5.17 8.39
CA PHE A 57 -2.08 4.74 9.76
C PHE A 57 -1.32 5.60 10.79
N PRO A 58 -1.86 5.79 12.01
CA PRO A 58 -1.21 6.60 13.06
C PRO A 58 0.21 6.17 13.46
N HIS A 59 0.58 4.91 13.24
CA HIS A 59 1.91 4.37 13.57
C HIS A 59 2.86 4.30 12.36
N GLU A 60 2.47 4.86 11.22
CA GLU A 60 3.33 4.95 10.03
C GLU A 60 4.21 6.20 10.09
N ASP A 61 5.06 6.27 11.11
CA ASP A 61 5.85 7.46 11.48
C ASP A 61 6.75 7.95 10.33
N ARG A 62 7.21 7.04 9.46
CA ARG A 62 8.09 7.38 8.33
C ARG A 62 7.37 8.14 7.22
N VAL A 63 6.11 7.78 6.97
CA VAL A 63 5.29 8.48 5.96
C VAL A 63 4.84 9.82 6.51
N GLN A 64 4.43 9.85 7.79
CA GLN A 64 4.11 11.09 8.50
C GLN A 64 5.30 12.06 8.50
N TYR A 65 6.50 11.58 8.84
CA TYR A 65 7.72 12.38 8.81
C TYR A 65 8.01 12.97 7.42
N LEU A 66 7.82 12.21 6.34
CA LEU A 66 8.00 12.73 4.98
C LEU A 66 6.96 13.81 4.63
N ILE A 67 5.72 13.63 5.06
CA ILE A 67 4.63 14.60 4.86
C ILE A 67 4.94 15.90 5.63
N ASP A 68 5.35 15.80 6.89
CA ASP A 68 5.72 16.94 7.72
C ASP A 68 6.95 17.67 7.16
N GLU A 69 7.94 16.94 6.64
CA GLU A 69 9.17 17.50 6.05
C GLU A 69 8.90 18.41 4.83
N VAL A 70 7.83 18.12 4.08
CA VAL A 70 7.38 18.96 2.96
C VAL A 70 6.32 20.00 3.37
N GLY A 71 6.08 20.17 4.67
CA GLY A 71 5.18 21.19 5.22
C GLY A 71 3.70 20.91 4.99
N LEU A 72 3.34 19.63 4.85
CA LEU A 72 1.95 19.18 4.74
C LEU A 72 1.52 18.52 6.05
N GLU A 73 0.21 18.39 6.25
CA GLU A 73 -0.36 17.78 7.44
C GLU A 73 -1.48 16.81 7.03
N LEU A 74 -1.67 15.77 7.84
CA LEU A 74 -2.76 14.81 7.69
C LEU A 74 -3.96 15.20 8.53
N GLU A 75 -5.16 15.00 7.97
CA GLU A 75 -6.41 15.02 8.70
C GLU A 75 -6.73 13.60 9.20
N TRP A 76 -6.99 13.46 10.49
CA TRP A 76 -7.29 12.17 11.12
C TRP A 76 -8.78 12.00 11.32
N LEU A 77 -9.38 11.08 10.54
CA LEU A 77 -10.81 10.82 10.57
C LEU A 77 -11.11 9.46 11.22
N PRO A 78 -12.20 9.36 12.00
CA PRO A 78 -12.70 8.07 12.46
C PRO A 78 -13.15 7.23 11.28
N SER A 79 -12.80 5.95 11.31
CA SER A 79 -13.17 4.96 10.30
C SER A 79 -14.32 4.09 10.80
N THR A 80 -15.30 3.85 9.94
CA THR A 80 -16.40 2.91 10.17
C THR A 80 -16.37 1.77 9.16
N MET A 81 -16.69 0.56 9.59
CA MET A 81 -16.68 -0.66 8.80
C MET A 81 -18.04 -1.34 8.79
N GLY A 82 -18.43 -1.86 7.63
CA GLY A 82 -19.64 -2.64 7.46
C GLY A 82 -19.38 -3.95 6.73
N VAL A 83 -20.08 -5.02 7.11
CA VAL A 83 -20.12 -6.29 6.39
C VAL A 83 -21.47 -6.41 5.70
N TYR A 84 -21.48 -6.35 4.36
CA TYR A 84 -22.69 -6.61 3.58
C TYR A 84 -22.91 -8.11 3.46
N ARG A 85 -24.07 -8.59 3.93
CA ARG A 85 -24.46 -10.00 3.87
C ARG A 85 -25.98 -10.15 3.90
N ASP A 86 -26.49 -11.01 3.04
CA ASP A 86 -27.91 -11.39 2.96
C ASP A 86 -28.84 -10.15 2.84
N GLY A 87 -28.48 -9.21 1.95
CA GLY A 87 -29.27 -7.99 1.71
C GLY A 87 -29.14 -6.90 2.78
N ARG A 88 -28.26 -7.09 3.77
CA ARG A 88 -28.10 -6.16 4.90
C ARG A 88 -26.65 -5.79 5.14
N VAL A 89 -26.39 -4.51 5.42
CA VAL A 89 -25.11 -4.04 5.97
C VAL A 89 -25.13 -4.19 7.49
N TRP A 90 -24.16 -4.92 8.02
CA TRP A 90 -23.94 -5.07 9.45
C TRP A 90 -22.78 -4.16 9.87
N PRO A 91 -22.98 -3.22 10.81
CA PRO A 91 -21.87 -2.50 11.44
C PRO A 91 -20.85 -3.49 12.01
N PHE A 92 -19.57 -3.12 12.01
CA PHE A 92 -18.50 -4.01 12.46
C PHE A 92 -17.29 -3.26 13.05
N ASP A 93 -17.55 -2.24 13.87
CA ASP A 93 -16.51 -1.33 14.39
C ASP A 93 -15.92 -1.80 15.72
N GLY A 94 -16.69 -2.55 16.50
CA GLY A 94 -16.24 -3.08 17.79
C GLY A 94 -17.05 -4.24 18.35
N ALA A 95 -16.84 -4.50 19.65
CA ALA A 95 -17.40 -5.66 20.34
C ALA A 95 -18.93 -5.67 20.36
N ARG A 96 -19.58 -4.50 20.48
CA ARG A 96 -21.05 -4.38 20.46
C ARG A 96 -21.62 -4.84 19.12
N ASP A 97 -21.00 -4.43 18.02
CA ASP A 97 -21.46 -4.79 16.68
C ASP A 97 -21.20 -6.27 16.38
N LEU A 98 -20.06 -6.80 16.81
CA LEU A 98 -19.76 -8.23 16.74
C LEU A 98 -20.81 -9.07 17.49
N LEU A 99 -21.24 -8.65 18.68
CA LEU A 99 -22.32 -9.33 19.41
C LEU A 99 -23.67 -9.22 18.71
N GLY A 100 -23.90 -8.13 17.97
CA GLY A 100 -25.09 -7.90 17.15
C GLY A 100 -25.07 -8.63 15.79
N PHE A 101 -23.93 -9.16 15.35
CA PHE A 101 -23.74 -9.76 14.02
C PHE A 101 -24.49 -11.11 13.87
N LYS A 102 -25.76 -11.05 13.46
CA LYS A 102 -26.64 -12.23 13.37
C LYS A 102 -26.24 -13.32 12.35
N PRO A 103 -25.44 -13.07 11.31
CA PRO A 103 -25.00 -14.12 10.39
C PRO A 103 -24.15 -15.23 11.03
N ILE A 104 -23.64 -15.02 12.25
CA ILE A 104 -22.98 -16.07 13.06
C ILE A 104 -23.73 -16.26 14.38
N SER A 105 -23.72 -17.47 14.94
CA SER A 105 -24.37 -17.78 16.21
C SER A 105 -23.67 -17.12 17.39
N LEU A 106 -24.38 -16.87 18.49
CA LEU A 106 -23.82 -16.18 19.66
C LEU A 106 -22.53 -16.84 20.22
N PRO A 107 -22.42 -18.18 20.36
CA PRO A 107 -21.17 -18.80 20.77
C PRO A 107 -20.01 -18.51 19.82
N ASN A 108 -20.27 -18.48 18.50
CA ASN A 108 -19.25 -18.17 17.50
C ASN A 108 -18.89 -16.67 17.48
N ARG A 109 -19.79 -15.76 17.86
CA ARG A 109 -19.46 -14.33 18.07
C ARG A 109 -18.44 -14.17 19.19
N ILE A 110 -18.68 -14.84 20.31
CA ILE A 110 -17.78 -14.81 21.47
C ILE A 110 -16.42 -15.42 21.09
N ARG A 111 -16.42 -16.59 20.44
CA ARG A 111 -15.20 -17.23 19.96
C ARG A 111 -14.41 -16.32 19.02
N LEU A 112 -15.08 -15.69 18.05
CA LEU A 112 -14.46 -14.76 17.11
C LEU A 112 -13.83 -13.57 17.86
N GLY A 113 -14.55 -12.98 18.81
CA GLY A 113 -14.04 -11.86 19.61
C GLY A 113 -12.79 -12.22 20.41
N VAL A 114 -12.81 -13.36 21.10
CA VAL A 114 -11.65 -13.88 21.85
C VAL A 114 -10.50 -14.20 20.90
N ALA A 115 -10.77 -14.87 19.77
CA ALA A 115 -9.76 -15.18 18.76
C ALA A 115 -9.09 -13.89 18.25
N SER A 116 -9.85 -12.89 17.84
CA SER A 116 -9.32 -11.60 17.38
C SER A 116 -8.38 -10.96 18.42
N GLN A 117 -8.76 -10.97 19.70
CA GLN A 117 -7.93 -10.42 20.79
C GLN A 117 -6.66 -11.24 21.04
N LEU A 118 -6.70 -12.56 20.92
CA LEU A 118 -5.52 -13.41 21.04
C LEU A 118 -4.56 -13.24 19.85
N LEU A 119 -5.10 -13.08 18.64
CA LEU A 119 -4.34 -12.93 17.41
C LEU A 119 -3.52 -11.64 17.40
N VAL A 120 -4.11 -10.49 17.75
CA VAL A 120 -3.39 -9.20 17.77
C VAL A 120 -2.23 -9.20 18.77
N ARG A 121 -2.31 -10.02 19.83
CA ARG A 121 -1.25 -10.15 20.85
C ARG A 121 -0.06 -11.01 20.42
N GLN A 122 -0.14 -11.73 19.31
CA GLN A 122 0.96 -12.59 18.86
C GLN A 122 2.13 -11.74 18.36
N LYS A 123 3.35 -11.98 18.85
CA LYS A 123 4.51 -11.14 18.49
C LYS A 123 5.13 -11.48 17.12
N HIS A 124 5.12 -12.74 16.71
CA HIS A 124 5.82 -13.19 15.50
C HIS A 124 4.85 -13.40 14.32
N VAL A 125 4.92 -12.49 13.33
CA VAL A 125 4.03 -12.51 12.15
C VAL A 125 4.43 -13.59 11.14
N THR A 126 5.74 -13.83 11.00
CA THR A 126 6.33 -14.71 9.96
C THR A 126 6.32 -16.20 10.28
N ARG A 127 5.87 -16.61 11.47
CA ARG A 127 5.83 -18.04 11.85
C ARG A 127 4.70 -18.83 11.17
N HIS A 128 3.94 -18.19 10.28
CA HIS A 128 2.72 -18.73 9.71
C HIS A 128 2.65 -18.54 8.18
N ASP A 129 3.80 -18.44 7.52
CA ASP A 129 3.85 -18.23 6.06
C ASP A 129 3.53 -19.53 5.29
N ASP A 130 3.79 -20.70 5.87
CA ASP A 130 3.48 -22.00 5.28
C ASP A 130 2.02 -22.45 5.49
N LEU A 131 1.24 -21.70 6.27
CA LEU A 131 -0.13 -22.07 6.62
C LEU A 131 -1.13 -21.17 5.88
N PRO A 132 -2.10 -21.72 5.13
CA PRO A 132 -3.16 -20.93 4.53
C PRO A 132 -3.97 -20.15 5.57
N ALA A 133 -4.25 -18.87 5.27
CA ALA A 133 -5.05 -17.99 6.12
C ALA A 133 -6.44 -18.57 6.39
N TYR A 134 -7.03 -19.31 5.44
CA TYR A 134 -8.31 -19.99 5.63
C TYR A 134 -8.30 -21.00 6.76
N GLU A 135 -7.35 -21.92 6.73
CA GLU A 135 -7.25 -22.98 7.74
C GLU A 135 -6.94 -22.39 9.11
N TRP A 136 -6.04 -21.41 9.13
CA TRP A 136 -5.67 -20.70 10.34
C TRP A 136 -6.86 -19.94 10.96
N LEU A 137 -7.62 -19.17 10.16
CA LEU A 137 -8.79 -18.43 10.63
C LEU A 137 -9.92 -19.35 11.05
N GLU A 138 -10.12 -20.47 10.36
CA GLU A 138 -11.11 -21.49 10.74
C GLU A 138 -10.76 -22.14 12.08
N LYS A 139 -9.48 -22.48 12.30
CA LYS A 139 -9.01 -23.00 13.58
C LYS A 139 -9.17 -21.98 14.71
N ALA A 140 -8.80 -20.72 14.47
CA ALA A 140 -8.88 -19.66 15.47
C ALA A 140 -10.33 -19.24 15.78
N SER A 141 -11.07 -18.80 14.77
CA SER A 141 -12.40 -18.18 14.93
C SER A 141 -13.57 -19.15 14.81
N GLY A 142 -13.32 -20.38 14.35
CA GLY A 142 -14.35 -21.39 14.11
C GLY A 142 -14.90 -21.36 12.69
N ARG A 143 -15.35 -22.53 12.22
CA ARG A 143 -15.83 -22.73 10.84
C ARG A 143 -16.93 -21.76 10.43
N GLN A 144 -17.91 -21.50 11.30
CA GLN A 144 -19.00 -20.57 10.98
C GLN A 144 -18.49 -19.14 10.77
N ALA A 145 -17.60 -18.64 11.63
CA ALA A 145 -17.02 -17.30 11.48
C ALA A 145 -16.12 -17.20 10.24
N ALA A 146 -15.34 -18.25 9.96
CA ALA A 146 -14.51 -18.31 8.76
C ALA A 146 -15.35 -18.28 7.47
N GLU A 147 -16.39 -19.10 7.36
CA GLU A 147 -17.28 -19.11 6.19
C GLU A 147 -18.13 -17.84 6.07
N ALA A 148 -18.60 -17.30 7.21
CA ALA A 148 -19.50 -16.16 7.20
C ALA A 148 -18.80 -14.83 6.88
N MET A 149 -17.52 -14.71 7.22
CA MET A 149 -16.79 -13.43 7.19
C MET A 149 -15.44 -13.54 6.51
N TRP A 150 -14.54 -14.41 7.00
CA TRP A 150 -13.14 -14.39 6.57
C TRP A 150 -12.92 -14.88 5.13
N LYS A 151 -13.52 -16.01 4.76
CA LYS A 151 -13.40 -16.58 3.41
C LYS A 151 -13.98 -15.64 2.35
N PRO A 152 -15.19 -15.07 2.52
CA PRO A 152 -15.71 -14.06 1.59
C PRO A 152 -14.79 -12.84 1.41
N LEU A 153 -14.24 -12.27 2.49
CA LEU A 153 -13.36 -11.10 2.42
C LEU A 153 -12.05 -11.39 1.67
N LEU A 154 -11.44 -12.54 1.95
CA LEU A 154 -10.23 -12.99 1.26
C LEU A 154 -10.51 -13.33 -0.21
N ARG A 155 -11.63 -14.01 -0.53
CA ARG A 155 -12.06 -14.22 -1.93
C ARG A 155 -12.29 -12.91 -2.66
N GLY A 156 -12.96 -11.95 -2.02
CA GLY A 156 -13.19 -10.63 -2.61
C GLY A 156 -11.89 -9.87 -2.90
N LYS A 157 -10.87 -10.04 -2.06
CA LYS A 157 -9.58 -9.35 -2.21
C LYS A 157 -8.60 -10.04 -3.16
N PHE A 158 -8.56 -11.38 -3.15
CA PHE A 158 -7.54 -12.17 -3.83
C PHE A 158 -8.09 -13.06 -4.94
N GLY A 159 -9.41 -13.13 -5.11
CA GLY A 159 -10.05 -13.94 -6.14
C GLY A 159 -9.60 -15.41 -6.07
N PRO A 160 -9.16 -16.00 -7.21
CA PRO A 160 -8.66 -17.37 -7.26
C PRO A 160 -7.46 -17.65 -6.34
N ALA A 161 -6.64 -16.65 -6.03
CA ALA A 161 -5.45 -16.81 -5.18
C ALA A 161 -5.77 -16.88 -3.68
N ALA A 162 -7.02 -16.61 -3.28
CA ALA A 162 -7.41 -16.52 -1.88
C ALA A 162 -7.10 -17.78 -1.02
N PRO A 163 -7.19 -19.03 -1.52
CA PRO A 163 -6.80 -20.22 -0.77
C PRO A 163 -5.31 -20.28 -0.42
N ASN A 164 -4.45 -19.58 -1.17
CA ASN A 164 -3.00 -19.62 -1.02
C ASN A 164 -2.45 -18.43 -0.22
N VAL A 165 -3.33 -17.54 0.27
CA VAL A 165 -2.90 -16.38 1.06
C VAL A 165 -2.32 -16.87 2.38
N PRO A 166 -1.07 -16.53 2.72
CA PRO A 166 -0.45 -16.97 3.97
C PRO A 166 -1.12 -16.40 5.21
N ALA A 167 -1.19 -17.16 6.28
CA ALA A 167 -1.71 -16.71 7.58
C ALA A 167 -0.85 -15.58 8.17
N GLY A 168 0.47 -15.58 7.92
CA GLY A 168 1.35 -14.47 8.28
C GLY A 168 0.91 -13.13 7.68
N TRP A 169 0.49 -13.11 6.41
CA TRP A 169 -0.07 -11.92 5.78
C TRP A 169 -1.31 -11.40 6.53
N MET A 170 -2.24 -12.30 6.89
CA MET A 170 -3.46 -11.92 7.63
C MET A 170 -3.14 -11.38 9.01
N LEU A 171 -2.22 -12.01 9.74
CA LEU A 171 -1.77 -11.55 11.05
C LEU A 171 -1.13 -10.16 10.97
N GLY A 172 -0.34 -9.90 9.93
CA GLY A 172 0.21 -8.56 9.65
C GLY A 172 -0.89 -7.51 9.48
N ARG A 173 -1.97 -7.85 8.76
CA ARG A 173 -3.13 -6.95 8.60
C ARG A 173 -3.88 -6.69 9.91
N PHE A 174 -4.07 -7.71 10.75
CA PHE A 174 -4.71 -7.49 12.05
C PHE A 174 -3.90 -6.55 12.94
N LYS A 175 -2.57 -6.70 12.97
CA LYS A 175 -1.70 -5.81 13.74
C LYS A 175 -1.71 -4.37 13.22
N GLN A 176 -1.66 -4.20 11.90
CA GLN A 176 -1.72 -2.88 11.28
C GLN A 176 -3.03 -2.17 11.68
N ARG A 177 -4.17 -2.86 11.62
CA ARG A 177 -5.47 -2.27 12.01
C ARG A 177 -5.59 -2.05 13.53
N ASP A 178 -5.05 -2.95 14.35
CA ASP A 178 -5.07 -2.79 15.80
C ASP A 178 -4.23 -1.58 16.24
N GLY A 179 -3.04 -1.39 15.66
CA GLY A 179 -2.18 -0.23 15.92
C GLY A 179 -2.76 1.10 15.45
N ALA A 180 -3.85 1.08 14.68
CA ALA A 180 -4.59 2.29 14.26
C ALA A 180 -5.69 2.69 15.24
N ARG A 181 -5.99 1.84 16.23
CA ARG A 181 -7.05 2.10 17.21
C ARG A 181 -6.53 2.97 18.35
N LYS A 182 -7.22 4.08 18.63
CA LYS A 182 -7.00 4.88 19.84
C LYS A 182 -8.09 4.61 20.88
N ALA A 183 -7.68 4.51 22.15
CA ALA A 183 -8.60 4.30 23.26
C ALA A 183 -9.73 5.35 23.24
N GLY A 184 -10.98 4.89 23.25
CA GLY A 184 -12.18 5.74 23.23
C GLY A 184 -12.52 6.40 21.88
N LYS A 185 -11.67 6.31 20.85
CA LYS A 185 -11.90 6.93 19.53
C LYS A 185 -12.04 5.94 18.37
N GLY A 186 -11.83 4.65 18.62
CA GLY A 186 -11.89 3.64 17.56
C GLY A 186 -10.68 3.72 16.62
N GLU A 187 -10.84 3.22 15.39
CA GLU A 187 -9.81 3.30 14.34
C GLU A 187 -9.76 4.71 13.76
N LEU A 188 -8.56 5.28 13.68
CA LEU A 188 -8.31 6.54 12.99
C LEU A 188 -7.47 6.29 11.74
N LEU A 189 -7.87 6.93 10.65
CA LEU A 189 -7.16 6.90 9.37
C LEU A 189 -6.79 8.33 8.97
N GLY A 190 -5.56 8.50 8.50
CA GLY A 190 -5.01 9.77 8.05
C GLY A 190 -5.27 9.99 6.56
N TYR A 191 -5.83 11.15 6.23
CA TYR A 191 -6.13 11.58 4.87
C TYR A 191 -5.40 12.88 4.57
N MET A 192 -4.99 13.06 3.32
CA MET A 192 -4.38 14.31 2.86
C MET A 192 -5.48 15.28 2.44
N PRO A 193 -5.63 16.45 3.09
CA PRO A 193 -6.60 17.45 2.65
C PRO A 193 -6.31 17.88 1.20
N GLY A 194 -7.29 17.72 0.32
CA GLY A 194 -7.12 17.98 -1.12
C GLY A 194 -6.43 16.86 -1.91
N GLY A 195 -6.10 15.72 -1.28
CA GLY A 195 -5.54 14.53 -1.95
C GLY A 195 -4.01 14.46 -2.01
N PHE A 196 -3.49 13.24 -2.12
CA PHE A 196 -2.06 12.91 -2.10
C PHE A 196 -1.28 13.48 -3.29
N HIS A 197 -1.93 13.94 -4.37
CA HIS A 197 -1.24 14.70 -5.41
C HIS A 197 -0.45 15.90 -4.85
N ARG A 198 -0.93 16.52 -3.77
CA ARG A 198 -0.23 17.62 -3.09
C ARG A 198 1.11 17.20 -2.51
N LEU A 199 1.20 15.99 -1.96
CA LEU A 199 2.45 15.42 -1.47
C LEU A 199 3.49 15.32 -2.59
N PHE A 200 3.08 14.83 -3.76
CA PHE A 200 4.00 14.68 -4.89
C PHE A 200 4.36 15.98 -5.58
N ALA A 201 3.45 16.95 -5.60
CA ALA A 201 3.77 18.30 -6.04
C ALA A 201 4.82 18.95 -5.12
N ALA A 202 4.64 18.86 -3.80
CA ALA A 202 5.59 19.38 -2.82
C ALA A 202 6.93 18.63 -2.86
N LEU A 203 6.92 17.31 -3.04
CA LEU A 203 8.14 16.52 -3.21
C LEU A 203 8.89 16.85 -4.50
N ASP A 204 8.20 17.01 -5.64
CA ASP A 204 8.85 17.37 -6.91
C ASP A 204 9.53 18.75 -6.79
N GLU A 205 8.83 19.74 -6.23
CA GLU A 205 9.39 21.07 -5.97
C GLU A 205 10.62 20.96 -5.06
N ARG A 206 10.51 20.20 -3.95
CA ARG A 206 11.59 20.04 -2.99
C ARG A 206 12.81 19.36 -3.59
N LEU A 207 12.62 18.28 -4.34
CA LEU A 207 13.68 17.53 -5.00
C LEU A 207 14.45 18.42 -5.99
N ARG A 208 13.72 19.13 -6.86
CA ARG A 208 14.31 20.06 -7.83
C ARG A 208 15.07 21.19 -7.14
N LYS A 209 14.50 21.75 -6.07
CA LYS A 209 15.16 22.81 -5.27
C LYS A 209 16.45 22.33 -4.60
N GLU A 210 16.52 21.06 -4.18
CA GLU A 210 17.75 20.48 -3.63
C GLU A 210 18.77 20.09 -4.73
N GLY A 211 18.41 20.19 -6.01
CA GLY A 211 19.28 19.91 -7.14
C GLY A 211 19.25 18.45 -7.60
N VAL A 212 18.16 17.72 -7.33
CA VAL A 212 17.89 16.43 -7.98
C VAL A 212 17.45 16.67 -9.42
N ASP A 213 18.03 15.95 -10.36
CA ASP A 213 17.61 15.93 -11.77
C ASP A 213 16.37 15.03 -11.92
N VAL A 214 15.19 15.62 -11.78
CA VAL A 214 13.91 14.89 -11.88
C VAL A 214 13.39 14.94 -13.32
N ARG A 215 13.29 13.77 -13.96
CA ARG A 215 12.82 13.58 -15.33
C ARG A 215 11.55 12.71 -15.36
N VAL A 216 10.42 13.37 -15.61
CA VAL A 216 9.11 12.72 -15.87
C VAL A 216 8.94 12.43 -17.36
N ASP A 217 7.91 11.68 -17.76
CA ASP A 217 7.72 11.21 -19.15
C ASP A 217 8.97 10.52 -19.73
N THR A 218 9.80 9.95 -18.84
CA THR A 218 11.12 9.45 -19.18
C THR A 218 11.23 7.99 -18.73
N ARG A 219 11.00 7.09 -19.68
CA ARG A 219 11.15 5.64 -19.46
C ARG A 219 12.60 5.23 -19.61
N VAL A 220 13.13 4.57 -18.58
CA VAL A 220 14.39 3.82 -18.69
C VAL A 220 14.15 2.54 -19.48
N GLU A 221 15.01 2.26 -20.45
CA GLU A 221 14.92 1.14 -21.39
C GLU A 221 15.77 -0.04 -20.92
N SER A 222 16.94 0.20 -20.35
CA SER A 222 17.82 -0.80 -19.73
C SER A 222 18.64 -0.22 -18.58
N ILE A 223 19.08 -1.11 -17.70
CA ILE A 223 20.15 -0.86 -16.73
C ILE A 223 21.42 -1.44 -17.34
N ASP A 224 22.43 -0.58 -17.53
CA ASP A 224 23.64 -0.95 -18.25
C ASP A 224 24.67 -1.51 -17.25
N VAL A 225 25.15 -2.72 -17.52
CA VAL A 225 26.05 -3.47 -16.65
C VAL A 225 27.26 -3.94 -17.46
N GLU A 226 28.46 -3.60 -17.01
CA GLU A 226 29.73 -4.05 -17.57
C GLU A 226 30.59 -4.65 -16.46
N ASN A 227 31.16 -5.84 -16.69
CA ASN A 227 32.02 -6.54 -15.72
C ASN A 227 31.38 -6.63 -14.33
N ASP A 228 30.11 -7.07 -14.26
CA ASP A 228 29.30 -7.18 -13.03
C ASP A 228 29.12 -5.87 -12.25
N ARG A 229 29.25 -4.72 -12.91
CA ARG A 229 29.06 -3.39 -12.33
C ARG A 229 28.13 -2.55 -13.17
N VAL A 230 27.21 -1.86 -12.49
CA VAL A 230 26.38 -0.82 -13.10
C VAL A 230 27.30 0.29 -13.62
N THR A 231 27.09 0.68 -14.88
CA THR A 231 27.76 1.82 -15.52
C THR A 231 26.78 2.96 -15.81
N GLY A 232 25.48 2.67 -15.89
CA GLY A 232 24.46 3.66 -16.15
C GLY A 232 23.09 3.08 -16.44
N VAL A 233 22.27 3.89 -17.10
CA VAL A 233 20.95 3.51 -17.62
C VAL A 233 20.81 4.01 -19.06
N THR A 234 20.10 3.27 -19.90
CA THR A 234 19.76 3.73 -21.24
C THR A 234 18.38 4.39 -21.25
N VAL A 235 18.31 5.60 -21.80
CA VAL A 235 17.09 6.41 -21.94
C VAL A 235 17.03 6.94 -23.37
N ALA A 236 15.94 6.67 -24.09
CA ALA A 236 15.77 7.08 -25.49
C ALA A 236 16.99 6.70 -26.37
N GLY A 237 17.50 5.48 -26.20
CA GLY A 237 18.68 4.97 -26.90
C GLY A 237 20.02 5.63 -26.52
N THR A 238 20.05 6.51 -25.51
CA THR A 238 21.27 7.19 -25.04
C THR A 238 21.68 6.68 -23.67
N HIS A 239 22.98 6.43 -23.49
CA HIS A 239 23.55 6.03 -22.21
C HIS A 239 23.71 7.23 -21.26
N GLU A 240 23.13 7.11 -20.07
CA GLU A 240 23.22 8.07 -18.97
C GLU A 240 24.07 7.46 -17.83
N PRO A 241 25.27 8.00 -17.55
CA PRO A 241 26.21 7.37 -16.64
C PRO A 241 25.76 7.44 -15.17
N ALA A 242 25.86 6.31 -14.46
CA ALA A 242 25.57 6.21 -13.03
C ALA A 242 26.44 5.14 -12.34
N ASP A 243 26.91 5.45 -11.13
CA ASP A 243 27.70 4.50 -10.32
C ASP A 243 26.83 3.44 -9.65
N LYS A 244 25.55 3.77 -9.44
CA LYS A 244 24.54 2.94 -8.77
C LYS A 244 23.16 3.21 -9.36
N VAL A 245 22.33 2.17 -9.38
CA VAL A 245 20.91 2.26 -9.69
C VAL A 245 20.10 1.85 -8.47
N LEU A 246 19.11 2.67 -8.11
CA LEU A 246 18.04 2.30 -7.20
C LEU A 246 16.76 2.10 -8.00
N PHE A 247 16.27 0.87 -8.04
CA PHE A 247 15.03 0.54 -8.73
C PHE A 247 13.86 0.51 -7.74
N ALA A 248 12.90 1.41 -7.92
CA ALA A 248 11.71 1.57 -7.10
C ALA A 248 10.43 1.14 -7.84
N GLY A 249 10.53 0.08 -8.65
CA GLY A 249 9.41 -0.50 -9.41
C GLY A 249 9.10 -1.95 -9.01
N THR A 250 8.45 -2.68 -9.92
CA THR A 250 8.08 -4.09 -9.72
C THR A 250 9.12 -5.04 -10.31
N LEU A 251 9.27 -6.24 -9.72
CA LEU A 251 10.22 -7.26 -10.22
C LEU A 251 10.02 -7.62 -11.69
N PRO A 252 8.80 -7.78 -12.24
CA PRO A 252 8.61 -8.03 -13.67
C PRO A 252 9.15 -6.91 -14.57
N ILE A 253 9.14 -5.66 -14.10
CA ILE A 253 9.75 -4.54 -14.84
C ILE A 253 11.27 -4.61 -14.70
N LEU A 254 11.81 -4.86 -13.51
CA LEU A 254 13.26 -4.99 -13.29
C LEU A 254 13.87 -6.05 -14.22
N ARG A 255 13.21 -7.20 -14.38
CA ARG A 255 13.63 -8.27 -15.31
C ARG A 255 13.70 -7.83 -16.77
N ARG A 256 12.89 -6.85 -17.17
CA ARG A 256 12.93 -6.34 -18.55
C ARG A 256 14.05 -5.33 -18.75
N LEU A 257 14.49 -4.67 -17.68
CA LEU A 257 15.57 -3.69 -17.71
C LEU A 257 16.95 -4.33 -17.55
N MET A 258 17.03 -5.56 -17.05
CA MET A 258 18.28 -6.28 -16.83
C MET A 258 18.28 -7.60 -17.58
N ASP A 259 19.39 -7.91 -18.25
CA ASP A 259 19.62 -9.23 -18.88
C ASP A 259 20.20 -10.23 -17.87
N THR A 260 19.65 -10.25 -16.65
CA THR A 260 20.17 -11.08 -15.55
C THR A 260 19.02 -11.78 -14.83
N ASP A 261 19.22 -13.04 -14.48
CA ASP A 261 18.27 -13.78 -13.66
C ASP A 261 18.25 -13.22 -12.23
N ILE A 262 17.14 -12.60 -11.85
CA ILE A 262 16.91 -12.03 -10.51
C ILE A 262 16.14 -13.00 -9.59
N GLY A 263 16.04 -14.28 -9.93
CA GLY A 263 15.43 -15.32 -9.10
C GLY A 263 13.93 -15.54 -9.34
N ALA A 264 13.21 -16.00 -8.31
CA ALA A 264 11.86 -16.57 -8.45
C ALA A 264 10.79 -15.62 -8.99
N ASP A 265 9.87 -16.15 -9.79
CA ASP A 265 8.71 -15.42 -10.29
C ASP A 265 7.76 -15.04 -9.15
N HIS A 266 7.40 -13.75 -9.11
CA HIS A 266 6.43 -13.23 -8.15
C HIS A 266 5.19 -12.84 -8.92
N GLU A 267 4.10 -13.57 -8.70
CA GLU A 267 2.82 -13.27 -9.31
C GLU A 267 2.22 -11.99 -8.70
N GLY A 268 1.72 -11.11 -9.56
CA GLY A 268 0.95 -9.94 -9.17
C GLY A 268 -0.53 -10.15 -9.46
N LEU A 269 -1.38 -9.59 -8.61
CA LEU A 269 -2.81 -9.49 -8.89
C LEU A 269 -3.12 -8.10 -9.46
N GLY A 270 -3.75 -8.07 -10.64
CA GLY A 270 -4.31 -6.84 -11.19
C GLY A 270 -5.48 -6.35 -10.33
N VAL A 271 -5.57 -5.04 -10.13
CA VAL A 271 -6.67 -4.40 -9.41
C VAL A 271 -7.32 -3.36 -10.33
N VAL A 272 -8.65 -3.42 -10.43
CA VAL A 272 -9.44 -2.41 -11.13
C VAL A 272 -10.10 -1.53 -10.07
N CYS A 273 -9.72 -0.25 -10.05
CA CYS A 273 -10.37 0.77 -9.23
C CYS A 273 -11.39 1.52 -10.08
N MET A 274 -12.67 1.42 -9.71
CA MET A 274 -13.76 2.12 -10.36
C MET A 274 -14.19 3.29 -9.48
N VAL A 275 -14.33 4.46 -10.09
CA VAL A 275 -14.89 5.65 -9.46
C VAL A 275 -16.26 5.86 -10.04
N ILE A 276 -17.26 6.00 -9.17
CA ILE A 276 -18.64 6.30 -9.55
C ILE A 276 -19.06 7.55 -8.78
N GLU A 277 -19.34 8.61 -9.51
CA GLU A 277 -19.95 9.83 -8.98
C GLU A 277 -21.48 9.71 -9.11
N LEU A 278 -22.20 10.06 -8.05
CA LEU A 278 -23.64 9.91 -7.98
C LEU A 278 -24.27 11.24 -7.53
N GLU A 279 -25.32 11.67 -8.23
CA GLU A 279 -26.10 12.87 -7.82
C GLU A 279 -26.87 12.65 -6.52
N LYS A 280 -27.14 11.40 -6.17
CA LYS A 280 -27.91 10.99 -5.00
C LYS A 280 -27.18 9.89 -4.25
N GLN A 281 -27.33 9.90 -2.94
CA GLN A 281 -26.78 8.89 -2.05
C GLN A 281 -27.33 7.49 -2.43
N ALA A 282 -26.43 6.55 -2.75
CA ALA A 282 -26.81 5.19 -3.17
C ALA A 282 -27.03 4.20 -2.01
N SER A 283 -26.54 4.51 -0.82
CA SER A 283 -26.71 3.70 0.39
C SER A 283 -27.10 4.58 1.56
N PRO A 284 -27.94 4.12 2.52
CA PRO A 284 -28.38 4.89 3.67
C PRO A 284 -27.24 5.56 4.47
#